data_AF-A0A534RSN1-F1
#
_entry.id   AF-A0A534RSN1-F1
#
_cell.length_a   1.000
_cell.length_b   1.000
_cell.length_c   1.000
_cell.angle_alpha   90.00
_cell.angle_beta   90.00
_cell.angle_gamma   90.00
#
_symmetry.space_group_name_H-M   'P 1'
#
loop_
_entity.id
_entity.type
_entity.pdbx_description
1 polymer ?
#
loop_
_entity_poly.entity_id
_entity_poly.type
_entity_poly.pdbx_seq_one_letter_code
_entity_poly.pdbx_strand_id
1 'polypeptide(L)'
;MLTISKPLSASQAQAYHSREFTSAEQAYYSQQEQARGRWHGKLAEEWGLKDEVTAEQFIRLANGQHPVTREQLVRHRESFQYQNENGETVKTMEHRAGWDATFSAPKSVSLTALVGSDDRVRQAHRESVSAALDEMERFVQARIGGNHPAETTGKWVAARFEHDSARPVDGYAAPQLHTHVVFFNLTETDDGKNHAIQPQELYKTQQYATAVYQAELGYRLKQLGYEIEVGKNSAPEIKGYSQEYLEVSSPRSRQIREHLKELGLEGAGPAQIAAHRTRDAKSPLSTEHMMERHRELADTFGNQAERVVASALARGRQQHHSAEERQMLAKEAITYSRDRHMEREAVVDERDLMRDALRRSMGETTFREVRETLDRRIWSGEFIQVDLERSRPGKHLTTREMLDYEQGNIAQMKAGQGTENLLVSEQNQRKLAGKFDSLSKNQSQAVAEILSSRDQLMGLEGTAGTGKTLCLSAIR
;
A
#
# COMPACT_ATOMS: atom_id res chain seq x y z
N MET A 1 2.24 1.03 9.95
CA MET A 1 2.52 0.27 8.71
C MET A 1 1.28 -0.52 8.37
N LEU A 2 0.85 -0.52 7.10
CA LEU A 2 -0.26 -1.35 6.64
C LEU A 2 0.26 -2.65 6.05
N THR A 3 -0.32 -3.78 6.44
CA THR A 3 -0.08 -5.09 5.81
C THR A 3 -1.39 -5.72 5.40
N ILE A 4 -1.51 -6.16 4.15
CA ILE A 4 -2.72 -6.85 3.65
C ILE A 4 -2.43 -8.35 3.54
N SER A 5 -3.31 -9.17 4.12
CA SER A 5 -3.20 -10.62 4.12
C SER A 5 -3.40 -11.23 2.72
N LYS A 6 -3.15 -12.54 2.61
CA LYS A 6 -3.76 -13.34 1.54
C LYS A 6 -5.29 -13.35 1.71
N PRO A 7 -6.06 -13.62 0.63
CA PRO A 7 -7.51 -13.72 0.73
C PRO A 7 -7.94 -14.72 1.81
N LEU A 8 -8.96 -14.36 2.58
CA LEU A 8 -9.57 -15.19 3.60
C LEU A 8 -10.73 -16.00 3.02
N SER A 9 -10.88 -17.26 3.41
CA SER A 9 -12.14 -17.99 3.24
C SER A 9 -13.20 -17.50 4.24
N ALA A 10 -14.47 -17.84 3.98
CA ALA A 10 -15.55 -17.52 4.93
C ALA A 10 -15.29 -18.14 6.31
N SER A 11 -14.85 -19.40 6.37
CA SER A 11 -14.52 -20.07 7.63
C SER A 11 -13.35 -19.41 8.37
N GLN A 12 -12.31 -18.96 7.65
CA GLN A 12 -11.20 -18.21 8.24
C GLN A 12 -11.65 -16.87 8.80
N ALA A 13 -12.45 -16.11 8.06
CA ALA A 13 -12.97 -14.82 8.52
C ALA A 13 -13.82 -14.96 9.78
N GLN A 14 -14.69 -15.98 9.84
CA GLN A 14 -15.53 -16.26 11.02
C GLN A 14 -14.71 -16.73 12.24
N ALA A 15 -13.70 -17.58 12.01
CA ALA A 15 -12.78 -18.00 13.07
C ALA A 15 -11.97 -16.82 13.61
N TYR A 16 -11.50 -15.92 12.74
CA TYR A 16 -10.83 -14.68 13.16
C TYR A 16 -11.76 -13.76 13.94
N HIS A 17 -13.01 -13.56 13.50
CA HIS A 17 -13.98 -12.75 14.24
C HIS A 17 -14.20 -13.27 15.67
N SER A 18 -14.53 -14.55 15.80
CA SER A 18 -14.87 -15.17 17.10
C SER A 18 -13.69 -15.31 18.06
N ARG A 19 -12.48 -15.58 17.56
CA ARG A 19 -11.31 -15.90 18.40
C ARG A 19 -10.27 -14.79 18.49
N GLU A 20 -10.22 -13.92 17.49
CA GLU A 20 -9.13 -12.98 17.32
C GLU A 20 -9.60 -11.53 17.44
N PHE A 21 -10.75 -11.16 16.87
CA PHE A 21 -11.25 -9.78 16.84
C PHE A 21 -12.16 -9.38 18.01
N THR A 22 -12.94 -10.32 18.55
CA THR A 22 -13.88 -10.04 19.65
C THR A 22 -13.48 -10.68 20.99
N SER A 23 -12.32 -11.32 21.08
CA SER A 23 -11.92 -12.01 22.32
C SER A 23 -11.43 -11.01 23.38
N ALA A 24 -12.11 -10.95 24.52
CA ALA A 24 -11.69 -10.15 25.68
C ALA A 24 -10.29 -10.52 26.21
N GLU A 25 -9.81 -11.73 25.94
CA GLU A 25 -8.49 -12.25 26.36
C GLU A 25 -7.29 -11.53 25.73
N GLN A 26 -7.51 -10.65 24.75
CA GLN A 26 -6.44 -9.91 24.05
C GLN A 26 -6.40 -8.41 24.40
N ALA A 27 -7.39 -7.92 25.14
CA ALA A 27 -7.55 -6.54 25.53
C ALA A 27 -6.95 -6.34 26.93
N TYR A 28 -5.64 -6.18 27.03
CA TYR A 28 -5.00 -6.02 28.34
C TYR A 28 -5.25 -4.63 28.90
N TYR A 29 -5.24 -3.61 28.04
CA TYR A 29 -5.36 -2.19 28.40
C TYR A 29 -6.76 -1.60 28.15
N SER A 30 -7.62 -2.30 27.41
CA SER A 30 -8.93 -1.80 26.93
C SER A 30 -10.15 -2.39 27.67
N GLN A 31 -10.05 -2.57 28.99
CA GLN A 31 -11.11 -3.25 29.79
C GLN A 31 -12.49 -2.56 29.82
N GLN A 32 -12.60 -1.27 29.48
CA GLN A 32 -13.87 -0.52 29.56
C GLN A 32 -14.56 -0.25 28.21
N GLU A 33 -13.85 -0.39 27.09
CA GLU A 33 -14.42 -0.41 25.73
C GLU A 33 -14.18 -1.83 25.20
N GLN A 34 -15.14 -2.75 25.40
CA GLN A 34 -15.09 -4.05 24.72
C GLN A 34 -14.69 -3.84 23.25
N ALA A 35 -13.83 -4.70 22.70
CA ALA A 35 -13.32 -4.69 21.32
C ALA A 35 -14.47 -4.89 20.30
N ARG A 36 -15.36 -3.91 20.25
CA ARG A 36 -16.57 -3.93 19.45
C ARG A 36 -16.22 -3.27 18.14
N GLY A 37 -16.22 -4.09 17.10
CA GLY A 37 -15.80 -3.63 15.79
C GLY A 37 -16.64 -2.45 15.32
N ARG A 38 -16.07 -1.60 14.47
CA ARG A 38 -16.79 -0.49 13.83
C ARG A 38 -16.80 -0.66 12.33
N TRP A 39 -17.96 -0.44 11.72
CA TRP A 39 -18.08 -0.43 10.28
C TRP A 39 -17.33 0.76 9.65
N HIS A 40 -16.97 0.61 8.38
CA HIS A 40 -16.38 1.62 7.53
C HIS A 40 -16.75 1.34 6.06
N GLY A 41 -16.80 2.39 5.25
CA GLY A 41 -17.04 2.32 3.81
C GLY A 41 -18.43 2.81 3.40
N LYS A 42 -18.54 3.30 2.17
CA LYS A 42 -19.78 3.84 1.60
C LYS A 42 -20.92 2.83 1.59
N LEU A 43 -20.64 1.55 1.30
CA LEU A 43 -21.70 0.53 1.35
C LEU A 43 -22.22 0.32 2.77
N ALA A 44 -21.34 0.44 3.78
CA ALA A 44 -21.77 0.40 5.17
C ALA A 44 -22.72 1.56 5.50
N GLU A 45 -22.40 2.77 5.04
CA GLU A 45 -23.24 3.95 5.22
C GLU A 45 -24.58 3.82 4.48
N GLU A 46 -24.56 3.41 3.22
CA GLU A 46 -25.74 3.20 2.36
C GLU A 46 -26.69 2.15 2.96
N TRP A 47 -26.16 1.10 3.60
CA TRP A 47 -26.96 0.07 4.28
C TRP A 47 -27.31 0.40 5.73
N GLY A 48 -26.94 1.59 6.22
CA GLY A 48 -27.24 2.03 7.57
C GLY A 48 -26.49 1.28 8.68
N LEU A 49 -25.33 0.69 8.37
CA LEU A 49 -24.46 0.03 9.34
C LEU A 49 -23.69 1.08 10.17
N LYS A 50 -24.40 1.76 11.08
CA LYS A 50 -23.84 2.84 11.91
C LYS A 50 -23.39 2.38 13.30
N ASP A 51 -23.87 1.22 13.72
CA ASP A 51 -23.62 0.66 15.05
C ASP A 51 -22.36 -0.22 15.08
N GLU A 52 -22.15 -0.88 16.21
CA GLU A 52 -21.08 -1.87 16.39
C GLU A 52 -21.26 -3.07 15.45
N VAL A 53 -20.15 -3.69 15.06
CA VAL A 53 -20.13 -4.88 14.22
C VAL A 53 -20.74 -6.04 15.01
N THR A 54 -21.89 -6.54 14.54
CA THR A 54 -22.50 -7.76 15.09
C THR A 54 -21.94 -9.00 14.40
N ALA A 55 -21.83 -10.10 15.15
CA ALA A 55 -21.37 -11.37 14.61
C ALA A 55 -22.23 -11.84 13.42
N GLU A 56 -23.55 -11.63 13.49
CA GLU A 56 -24.47 -12.03 12.43
C GLU A 56 -24.22 -11.25 11.12
N GLN A 57 -24.10 -9.92 11.19
CA GLN A 57 -23.80 -9.10 10.01
C GLN A 57 -22.43 -9.44 9.43
N PHE A 58 -21.42 -9.63 10.29
CA PHE A 58 -20.07 -10.01 9.87
C PHE A 58 -20.08 -11.35 9.13
N ILE A 59 -20.76 -12.37 9.68
CA ILE A 59 -20.88 -13.70 9.06
C ILE A 59 -21.59 -13.58 7.71
N ARG A 60 -22.68 -12.82 7.60
CA ARG A 60 -23.41 -12.64 6.34
C ARG A 60 -22.51 -12.04 5.25
N LEU A 61 -21.81 -10.96 5.57
CA LEU A 61 -20.88 -10.32 4.64
C LEU A 61 -19.71 -11.25 4.25
N ALA A 62 -19.19 -12.03 5.21
CA ALA A 62 -18.15 -13.03 4.93
C ALA A 62 -18.62 -14.15 3.98
N ASN A 63 -19.92 -14.38 3.86
CA ASN A 63 -20.53 -15.32 2.91
C ASN A 63 -21.06 -14.61 1.64
N GLY A 64 -20.69 -13.35 1.41
CA GLY A 64 -21.14 -12.57 0.25
C GLY A 64 -22.64 -12.24 0.27
N GLN A 65 -23.25 -12.17 1.46
CA GLN A 65 -24.66 -11.84 1.64
C GLN A 65 -24.84 -10.43 2.20
N HIS A 66 -25.96 -9.80 1.85
CA HIS A 66 -26.35 -8.51 2.38
C HIS A 66 -26.55 -8.62 3.91
N PRO A 67 -25.96 -7.69 4.71
CA PRO A 67 -25.90 -7.81 6.16
C PRO A 67 -27.28 -7.69 6.83
N VAL A 68 -28.25 -7.04 6.19
CA VAL A 68 -29.63 -6.89 6.67
C VAL A 68 -30.62 -7.85 5.99
N THR A 69 -30.81 -7.75 4.67
CA THR A 69 -31.82 -8.49 3.89
C THR A 69 -31.49 -9.97 3.65
N ARG A 70 -30.23 -10.40 3.87
CA ARG A 70 -29.72 -11.76 3.57
C ARG A 70 -29.68 -12.12 2.08
N GLU A 71 -29.92 -11.16 1.20
CA GLU A 71 -29.79 -11.36 -0.24
C GLU A 71 -28.36 -11.81 -0.59
N GLN A 72 -28.22 -12.76 -1.51
CA GLN A 72 -26.92 -13.21 -1.97
C GLN A 72 -26.37 -12.21 -3.01
N LEU A 73 -25.38 -11.42 -2.61
CA LEU A 73 -24.81 -10.34 -3.43
C LEU A 73 -23.67 -10.84 -4.34
N VAL A 74 -22.84 -11.77 -3.85
CA VAL A 74 -21.77 -12.40 -4.64
C VAL A 74 -21.94 -13.91 -4.61
N ARG A 75 -22.07 -14.56 -5.77
CA ARG A 75 -22.26 -16.01 -5.84
C ARG A 75 -20.98 -16.77 -5.48
N HIS A 76 -21.13 -17.84 -4.71
CA HIS A 76 -20.08 -18.83 -4.53
C HIS A 76 -19.82 -19.56 -5.86
N ARG A 77 -18.57 -19.63 -6.29
CA ARG A 77 -18.14 -20.63 -7.27
C ARG A 77 -17.55 -21.80 -6.51
N GLU A 78 -18.07 -23.00 -6.75
CA GLU A 78 -17.50 -24.22 -6.18
C GLU A 78 -16.09 -24.42 -6.71
N SER A 79 -15.17 -24.80 -5.81
CA SER A 79 -13.81 -25.12 -6.21
C SER A 79 -13.82 -26.42 -7.03
N PHE A 80 -13.43 -26.35 -8.30
CA PHE A 80 -13.07 -27.52 -9.11
C PHE A 80 -11.54 -27.62 -9.26
N GLN A 81 -11.04 -28.84 -9.48
CA GLN A 81 -9.63 -29.12 -9.73
C GLN A 81 -9.41 -29.31 -11.24
N TYR A 82 -8.32 -28.77 -11.77
CA TYR A 82 -7.89 -29.05 -13.14
C TYR A 82 -6.37 -29.21 -13.20
N GLN A 83 -5.84 -29.92 -14.20
CA GLN A 83 -4.40 -29.96 -14.45
C GLN A 83 -4.02 -28.82 -15.41
N ASN A 84 -3.00 -28.03 -15.06
CA ASN A 84 -2.46 -27.03 -15.98
C ASN A 84 -1.60 -27.71 -17.08
N GLU A 85 -1.15 -26.92 -18.05
CA GLU A 85 -0.30 -27.39 -19.17
C GLU A 85 1.01 -28.07 -18.71
N ASN A 86 1.43 -27.83 -17.45
CA ASN A 86 2.62 -28.40 -16.83
C ASN A 86 2.32 -29.68 -16.01
N GLY A 87 1.08 -30.18 -16.02
CA GLY A 87 0.66 -31.37 -15.26
C GLY A 87 0.40 -31.13 -13.76
N GLU A 88 0.42 -29.87 -13.30
CA GLU A 88 0.16 -29.53 -11.90
C GLU A 88 -1.35 -29.47 -11.63
N THR A 89 -1.80 -30.12 -10.55
CA THR A 89 -3.21 -30.05 -10.14
C THR A 89 -3.49 -28.69 -9.48
N VAL A 90 -4.20 -27.84 -10.19
CA VAL A 90 -4.67 -26.53 -9.71
C VAL A 90 -6.08 -26.69 -9.17
N LYS A 91 -6.23 -26.62 -7.84
CA LYS A 91 -7.55 -26.44 -7.19
C LYS A 91 -7.95 -24.98 -7.34
N THR A 92 -9.05 -24.70 -8.02
CA THR A 92 -9.61 -23.34 -8.06
C THR A 92 -9.96 -22.88 -6.65
N MET A 93 -9.70 -21.61 -6.35
CA MET A 93 -9.87 -21.11 -4.99
C MET A 93 -11.33 -21.17 -4.55
N GLU A 94 -11.55 -21.59 -3.30
CA GLU A 94 -12.80 -21.40 -2.58
C GLU A 94 -13.21 -19.91 -2.58
N HIS A 95 -14.51 -19.65 -2.34
CA HIS A 95 -15.02 -18.29 -2.21
C HIS A 95 -14.15 -17.47 -1.23
N ARG A 96 -13.62 -16.36 -1.74
CA ARG A 96 -12.86 -15.40 -0.94
C ARG A 96 -13.87 -14.51 -0.24
N ALA A 97 -13.91 -14.58 1.09
CA ALA A 97 -14.75 -13.74 1.94
C ALA A 97 -14.24 -12.29 1.97
N GLY A 98 -12.93 -12.10 1.87
CA GLY A 98 -12.31 -10.78 1.98
C GLY A 98 -10.82 -10.84 2.23
N TRP A 99 -10.29 -9.74 2.75
CA TRP A 99 -8.90 -9.56 3.15
C TRP A 99 -8.83 -8.90 4.52
N ASP A 100 -7.83 -9.27 5.31
CA ASP A 100 -7.49 -8.56 6.54
C ASP A 100 -6.32 -7.61 6.28
N ALA A 101 -6.52 -6.34 6.60
CA ALA A 101 -5.52 -5.31 6.54
C ALA A 101 -5.21 -4.81 7.94
N THR A 102 -3.97 -5.03 8.38
CA THR A 102 -3.51 -4.63 9.71
C THR A 102 -2.73 -3.34 9.65
N PHE A 103 -3.23 -2.31 10.32
CA PHE A 103 -2.51 -1.06 10.59
C PHE A 103 -1.79 -1.17 11.93
N SER A 104 -0.47 -1.35 11.90
CA SER A 104 0.34 -1.42 13.13
C SER A 104 0.97 -0.05 13.43
N ALA A 105 0.76 0.45 14.64
CA ALA A 105 1.47 1.62 15.14
C ALA A 105 2.95 1.29 15.39
N PRO A 106 3.86 2.28 15.24
CA PRO A 106 5.24 2.14 15.67
C PRO A 106 5.35 1.78 17.15
N LYS A 107 6.47 1.18 17.54
CA LYS A 107 6.58 0.65 18.90
C LYS A 107 6.57 1.76 19.96
N SER A 108 7.25 2.88 19.68
CA SER A 108 7.23 4.07 20.53
C SER A 108 5.81 4.62 20.74
N VAL A 109 4.99 4.63 19.68
CA VAL A 109 3.58 5.05 19.71
C VAL A 109 2.75 4.08 20.56
N SER A 110 2.96 2.76 20.39
CA SER A 110 2.26 1.74 21.18
C SER A 110 2.58 1.86 22.68
N LEU A 111 3.84 2.07 23.05
CA LEU A 111 4.24 2.27 24.45
C LEU A 111 3.65 3.55 25.03
N THR A 112 3.68 4.65 24.28
CA THR A 112 3.10 5.93 24.71
C THR A 112 1.59 5.81 24.96
N ALA A 113 0.88 5.16 24.04
CA ALA A 113 -0.57 4.99 24.12
C ALA A 113 -0.98 4.08 25.29
N LEU A 114 -0.28 2.95 25.48
CA LEU A 114 -0.72 1.87 26.35
C LEU A 114 -0.04 1.91 27.72
N VAL A 115 1.30 1.94 27.74
CA VAL A 115 2.07 1.99 28.99
C VAL A 115 1.98 3.38 29.60
N GLY A 116 2.24 4.41 28.79
CA GLY A 116 2.07 5.81 29.19
C GLY A 116 0.60 6.23 29.41
N SER A 117 -0.36 5.36 29.09
CA SER A 117 -1.80 5.54 29.31
C SER A 117 -2.36 6.84 28.70
N ASP A 118 -1.89 7.24 27.52
CA ASP A 118 -2.40 8.41 26.81
C ASP A 118 -3.40 8.04 25.71
N ASP A 119 -4.69 8.04 26.07
CA ASP A 119 -5.79 7.72 25.14
C ASP A 119 -5.86 8.68 23.94
N ARG A 120 -5.28 9.88 24.02
CA ARG A 120 -5.25 10.82 22.88
C ARG A 120 -4.40 10.26 21.74
N VAL A 121 -3.38 9.45 22.05
CA VAL A 121 -2.56 8.74 21.06
C VAL A 121 -3.36 7.61 20.41
N ARG A 122 -4.20 6.90 21.17
CA ARG A 122 -5.12 5.88 20.60
C ARG A 122 -6.13 6.52 19.66
N GLN A 123 -6.71 7.65 20.06
CA GLN A 123 -7.60 8.41 19.19
C GLN A 123 -6.90 8.88 17.92
N ALA A 124 -5.67 9.40 18.02
CA ALA A 124 -4.87 9.76 16.85
C ALA A 124 -4.63 8.55 15.92
N HIS A 125 -4.35 7.36 16.45
CA HIS A 125 -4.25 6.13 15.67
C HIS A 125 -5.55 5.81 14.91
N ARG A 126 -6.70 5.82 15.59
CA ARG A 126 -8.01 5.52 14.98
C ARG A 126 -8.38 6.49 13.86
N GLU A 127 -8.13 7.78 14.07
CA GLU A 127 -8.38 8.82 13.07
C GLU A 127 -7.46 8.66 11.86
N SER A 128 -6.17 8.35 12.07
CA SER A 128 -5.23 8.08 10.98
C SER A 128 -5.56 6.80 10.20
N VAL A 129 -6.07 5.75 10.86
CA VAL A 129 -6.58 4.56 10.17
C VAL A 129 -7.78 4.94 9.31
N SER A 130 -8.73 5.70 9.84
CA SER A 130 -9.92 6.15 9.10
C SER A 130 -9.53 6.92 7.84
N ALA A 131 -8.64 7.91 7.95
CA ALA A 131 -8.17 8.70 6.81
C ALA A 131 -7.49 7.85 5.73
N ALA A 132 -6.68 6.86 6.13
CA ALA A 132 -6.06 5.95 5.17
C ALA A 132 -7.07 5.03 4.47
N LEU A 133 -8.11 4.58 5.18
CA LEU A 133 -9.18 3.76 4.61
C LEU A 133 -10.06 4.54 3.64
N ASP A 134 -10.39 5.80 3.97
CA ASP A 134 -11.14 6.69 3.07
C ASP A 134 -10.40 6.87 1.74
N GLU A 135 -9.07 6.99 1.80
CA GLU A 135 -8.23 7.07 0.60
C GLU A 135 -8.16 5.76 -0.17
N MET A 136 -8.05 4.62 0.52
CA MET A 136 -8.04 3.31 -0.12
C MET A 136 -9.35 3.02 -0.86
N GLU A 137 -10.48 3.39 -0.26
CA GLU A 137 -11.81 3.12 -0.82
C GLU A 137 -11.95 3.68 -2.23
N ARG A 138 -11.35 4.83 -2.53
CA ARG A 138 -11.37 5.49 -3.84
C ARG A 138 -10.79 4.63 -4.98
N PHE A 139 -9.92 3.67 -4.65
CA PHE A 139 -9.26 2.79 -5.62
C PHE A 139 -9.90 1.39 -5.66
N VAL A 140 -11.01 1.16 -4.96
CA VAL A 140 -11.72 -0.11 -5.01
C VAL A 140 -12.30 -0.30 -6.40
N GLN A 141 -12.10 -1.50 -6.95
CA GLN A 141 -12.59 -1.89 -8.26
C GLN A 141 -13.42 -3.17 -8.20
N ALA A 142 -14.44 -3.26 -9.05
CA ALA A 142 -15.21 -4.44 -9.34
C ALA A 142 -14.51 -5.32 -10.39
N ARG A 143 -14.52 -6.63 -10.15
CA ARG A 143 -14.16 -7.62 -11.16
C ARG A 143 -15.39 -7.94 -12.02
N ILE A 144 -15.40 -7.45 -13.26
CA ILE A 144 -16.52 -7.65 -14.20
C ILE A 144 -16.57 -9.07 -14.78
N GLY A 145 -15.40 -9.66 -15.08
CA GLY A 145 -15.30 -11.00 -15.67
C GLY A 145 -15.44 -10.99 -17.20
N GLY A 146 -15.38 -12.16 -17.85
CA GLY A 146 -15.56 -12.26 -19.31
C GLY A 146 -14.52 -11.53 -20.17
N ASN A 147 -13.28 -11.41 -19.70
CA ASN A 147 -12.21 -10.58 -20.30
C ASN A 147 -12.49 -9.08 -20.33
N HIS A 148 -13.55 -8.59 -19.67
CA HIS A 148 -13.75 -7.17 -19.48
C HIS A 148 -12.78 -6.62 -18.43
N PRO A 149 -12.27 -5.39 -18.62
CA PRO A 149 -11.45 -4.73 -17.62
C PRO A 149 -12.21 -4.52 -16.31
N ALA A 150 -11.46 -4.37 -15.22
CA ALA A 150 -12.04 -3.99 -13.94
C ALA A 150 -12.62 -2.57 -14.00
N GLU A 151 -13.64 -2.32 -13.19
CA GLU A 151 -14.32 -1.03 -13.12
C GLU A 151 -14.11 -0.41 -11.74
N THR A 152 -13.74 0.86 -11.68
CA THR A 152 -13.55 1.56 -10.41
C THR A 152 -14.91 1.93 -9.83
N THR A 153 -15.23 1.37 -8.67
CA THR A 153 -16.49 1.60 -7.96
C THR A 153 -16.34 2.63 -6.85
N GLY A 154 -15.16 2.69 -6.23
CA GLY A 154 -14.92 3.62 -5.13
C GLY A 154 -15.81 3.34 -3.91
N LYS A 155 -16.27 2.09 -3.74
CA LYS A 155 -17.22 1.64 -2.70
C LYS A 155 -16.81 0.29 -2.12
N TRP A 156 -16.78 0.16 -0.80
CA TRP A 156 -16.64 -1.13 -0.13
C TRP A 156 -17.42 -1.16 1.19
N VAL A 157 -17.36 -2.31 1.87
CA VAL A 157 -17.77 -2.48 3.26
C VAL A 157 -16.62 -3.12 4.02
N ALA A 158 -16.30 -2.56 5.19
CA ALA A 158 -15.19 -2.98 6.02
C ALA A 158 -15.55 -3.01 7.50
N ALA A 159 -14.96 -3.93 8.26
CA ALA A 159 -15.08 -4.00 9.71
C ALA A 159 -13.71 -3.78 10.37
N ARG A 160 -13.64 -2.84 11.33
CA ARG A 160 -12.40 -2.45 12.02
C ARG A 160 -12.39 -2.92 13.46
N PHE A 161 -11.28 -3.50 13.91
CA PHE A 161 -11.09 -4.01 15.27
C PHE A 161 -9.72 -3.55 15.80
N GLU A 162 -9.72 -2.71 16.85
CA GLU A 162 -8.49 -2.22 17.49
C GLU A 162 -8.05 -3.19 18.59
N HIS A 163 -6.77 -3.53 18.59
CA HIS A 163 -6.13 -4.38 19.58
C HIS A 163 -4.91 -3.66 20.20
N ASP A 164 -4.56 -4.07 21.43
CA ASP A 164 -3.52 -3.44 22.24
C ASP A 164 -2.31 -4.34 22.57
N SER A 165 -2.30 -5.59 22.11
CA SER A 165 -1.24 -6.54 22.44
C SER A 165 -0.77 -7.37 21.25
N ALA A 166 0.52 -7.67 21.22
CA ALA A 166 1.09 -8.61 20.27
C ALA A 166 0.81 -10.06 20.72
N ARG A 167 1.00 -11.01 19.80
CA ARG A 167 1.00 -12.43 20.16
C ARG A 167 2.06 -12.69 21.24
N PRO A 168 1.74 -13.48 22.29
CA PRO A 168 2.70 -13.80 23.32
C PRO A 168 3.95 -14.48 22.76
N VAL A 169 5.11 -14.15 23.33
CA VAL A 169 6.37 -14.86 23.15
C VAL A 169 6.87 -15.18 24.55
N ASP A 170 7.16 -16.46 24.83
CA ASP A 170 7.61 -16.93 26.15
C ASP A 170 6.71 -16.48 27.31
N GLY A 171 5.39 -16.49 27.09
CA GLY A 171 4.40 -16.09 28.09
C GLY A 171 4.28 -14.58 28.32
N TYR A 172 4.88 -13.74 27.48
CA TYR A 172 4.77 -12.27 27.53
C TYR A 172 4.06 -11.69 26.30
N ALA A 173 2.91 -11.04 26.52
CA ALA A 173 2.14 -10.35 25.48
C ALA A 173 2.54 -8.87 25.39
N ALA A 174 3.52 -8.53 24.55
CA ALA A 174 4.05 -7.17 24.49
C ALA A 174 3.00 -6.13 24.01
N PRO A 175 3.01 -4.87 24.52
CA PRO A 175 2.03 -3.85 24.13
C PRO A 175 2.15 -3.49 22.65
N GLN A 176 1.10 -3.62 21.85
CA GLN A 176 1.17 -3.33 20.42
C GLN A 176 -0.17 -2.78 19.95
N LEU A 177 -0.22 -1.47 19.72
CA LEU A 177 -1.41 -0.82 19.18
C LEU A 177 -1.52 -1.12 17.69
N HIS A 178 -2.61 -1.76 17.29
CA HIS A 178 -2.89 -2.05 15.89
C HIS A 178 -4.38 -2.19 15.64
N THR A 179 -4.79 -1.93 14.39
CA THR A 179 -6.18 -2.11 13.95
C THR A 179 -6.22 -3.13 12.83
N HIS A 180 -6.99 -4.19 13.01
CA HIS A 180 -7.39 -5.12 11.94
C HIS A 180 -8.58 -4.53 11.18
N VAL A 181 -8.52 -4.60 9.86
CA VAL A 181 -9.58 -4.12 8.98
C VAL A 181 -9.93 -5.21 7.99
N VAL A 182 -11.11 -5.81 8.16
CA VAL A 182 -11.61 -6.83 7.25
C VAL A 182 -12.42 -6.15 6.16
N PHE A 183 -11.88 -6.09 4.95
CA PHE A 183 -12.63 -5.67 3.76
C PHE A 183 -13.31 -6.90 3.17
N PHE A 184 -14.63 -6.88 3.05
CA PHE A 184 -15.36 -7.99 2.44
C PHE A 184 -15.22 -7.96 0.93
N ASN A 185 -15.22 -9.13 0.29
CA ASN A 185 -15.03 -9.27 -1.15
C ASN A 185 -16.32 -8.92 -1.92
N LEU A 186 -16.75 -7.68 -1.77
CA LEU A 186 -18.00 -7.14 -2.26
C LEU A 186 -17.84 -5.65 -2.56
N THR A 187 -18.28 -5.25 -3.74
CA THR A 187 -18.38 -3.87 -4.16
C THR A 187 -19.56 -3.72 -5.12
N GLU A 188 -20.00 -2.49 -5.35
CA GLU A 188 -21.16 -2.18 -6.19
C GLU A 188 -20.76 -1.20 -7.29
N THR A 189 -21.08 -1.52 -8.54
CA THR A 189 -20.90 -0.64 -9.71
C THR A 189 -21.98 0.44 -9.77
N ASP A 190 -21.76 1.50 -10.56
CA ASP A 190 -22.70 2.63 -10.65
C ASP A 190 -24.11 2.23 -11.15
N ASP A 191 -24.22 1.09 -11.84
CA ASP A 191 -25.50 0.51 -12.27
C ASP A 191 -26.20 -0.33 -11.18
N GLY A 192 -25.67 -0.33 -9.95
CA GLY A 192 -26.23 -1.03 -8.79
C GLY A 192 -25.95 -2.54 -8.76
N LYS A 193 -25.07 -3.05 -9.63
CA LYS A 193 -24.71 -4.47 -9.62
C LYS A 193 -23.62 -4.77 -8.61
N ASN A 194 -23.81 -5.86 -7.89
CA ASN A 194 -22.84 -6.35 -6.91
C ASN A 194 -21.79 -7.25 -7.58
N HIS A 195 -20.53 -6.97 -7.28
CA HIS A 195 -19.38 -7.67 -7.83
C HIS A 195 -18.37 -8.02 -6.74
N ALA A 196 -17.54 -9.02 -7.01
CA ALA A 196 -16.35 -9.28 -6.20
C ALA A 196 -15.30 -8.18 -6.45
N ILE A 197 -14.52 -7.85 -5.42
CA ILE A 197 -13.43 -6.87 -5.54
C ILE A 197 -12.32 -7.44 -6.43
N GLN A 198 -11.75 -6.57 -7.28
CA GLN A 198 -10.51 -6.84 -8.00
C GLN A 198 -9.31 -6.62 -7.05
N PRO A 199 -8.60 -7.67 -6.63
CA PRO A 199 -7.64 -7.58 -5.53
C PRO A 199 -6.32 -6.89 -5.90
N GLN A 200 -5.97 -6.83 -7.18
CA GLN A 200 -4.68 -6.29 -7.61
C GLN A 200 -4.51 -4.83 -7.17
N GLU A 201 -5.58 -4.04 -7.27
CA GLU A 201 -5.53 -2.63 -6.88
C GLU A 201 -5.49 -2.41 -5.37
N LEU A 202 -6.03 -3.34 -4.57
CA LEU A 202 -5.86 -3.29 -3.10
C LEU A 202 -4.38 -3.34 -2.71
N TYR A 203 -3.62 -4.27 -3.30
CA TYR A 203 -2.20 -4.43 -2.99
C TYR A 203 -1.34 -3.29 -3.55
N LYS A 204 -1.66 -2.75 -4.74
CA LYS A 204 -0.96 -1.58 -5.28
C LYS A 204 -1.13 -0.34 -4.41
N THR A 205 -2.33 -0.15 -3.84
CA THR A 205 -2.66 1.01 -2.99
C THR A 205 -2.04 0.92 -1.59
N GLN A 206 -1.56 -0.25 -1.16
CA GLN A 206 -1.06 -0.49 0.20
C GLN A 206 0.05 0.48 0.64
N GLN A 207 1.00 0.80 -0.25
CA GLN A 207 2.10 1.70 0.10
C GLN A 207 1.64 3.16 0.24
N TYR A 208 0.72 3.60 -0.63
CA TYR A 208 0.11 4.92 -0.55
C TYR A 208 -0.71 5.05 0.74
N ALA A 209 -1.57 4.08 1.04
CA ALA A 209 -2.34 4.06 2.28
C ALA A 209 -1.45 4.04 3.54
N THR A 210 -0.30 3.34 3.47
CA THR A 210 0.70 3.38 4.55
C THR A 210 1.25 4.79 4.76
N ALA A 211 1.57 5.50 3.67
CA ALA A 211 2.07 6.88 3.73
C ALA A 211 1.01 7.85 4.27
N VAL A 212 -0.27 7.71 3.86
CA VAL A 212 -1.39 8.49 4.41
C VAL A 212 -1.52 8.26 5.92
N TYR A 213 -1.59 7.00 6.36
CA TYR A 213 -1.65 6.64 7.78
C TYR A 213 -0.49 7.23 8.58
N GLN A 214 0.75 7.09 8.07
CA GLN A 214 1.95 7.59 8.73
C GLN A 214 1.93 9.12 8.82
N ALA A 215 1.58 9.83 7.73
CA ALA A 215 1.52 11.29 7.69
C ALA A 215 0.48 11.85 8.67
N GLU A 216 -0.72 11.29 8.65
CA GLU A 216 -1.79 11.66 9.59
C GLU A 216 -1.39 11.39 11.04
N LEU A 217 -0.81 10.22 11.33
CA LEU A 217 -0.37 9.87 12.68
C LEU A 217 0.74 10.81 13.15
N GLY A 218 1.77 11.03 12.32
CA GLY A 218 2.88 11.93 12.66
C GLY A 218 2.40 13.36 12.94
N TYR A 219 1.50 13.88 12.10
CA TYR A 219 0.92 15.20 12.31
C TYR A 219 0.14 15.27 13.62
N ARG A 220 -0.76 14.31 13.88
CA ARG A 220 -1.57 14.26 15.11
C ARG A 220 -0.73 14.12 16.37
N LEU A 221 0.34 13.32 16.33
CA LEU A 221 1.28 13.21 17.46
C LEU A 221 1.96 14.55 17.78
N LYS A 222 2.41 15.29 16.75
CA LYS A 222 2.93 16.64 16.96
C LYS A 222 1.88 17.61 17.50
N GLN A 223 0.62 17.50 17.06
CA GLN A 223 -0.51 18.26 17.63
C GLN A 223 -0.72 18.00 19.13
N LEU A 224 -0.36 16.81 19.60
CA LEU A 224 -0.41 16.42 21.02
C LEU A 224 0.84 16.84 21.81
N GLY A 225 1.82 17.49 21.17
CA GLY A 225 3.06 17.95 21.81
C GLY A 225 4.19 16.91 21.82
N TYR A 226 4.06 15.80 21.08
CA TYR A 226 5.15 14.84 20.94
C TYR A 226 6.18 15.32 19.93
N GLU A 227 7.45 15.14 20.27
CA GLU A 227 8.53 15.23 19.29
C GLU A 227 8.64 13.90 18.56
N ILE A 228 8.70 13.95 17.23
CA ILE A 228 8.78 12.76 16.40
C ILE A 228 10.07 12.75 15.56
N GLU A 229 10.46 11.57 15.13
CA GLU A 229 11.50 11.33 14.14
C GLU A 229 11.05 10.31 13.10
N VAL A 230 11.74 10.30 11.96
CA VAL A 230 11.45 9.37 10.87
C VAL A 230 12.19 8.06 11.13
N GLY A 231 11.43 7.05 11.54
CA GLY A 231 11.92 5.69 11.74
C GLY A 231 12.02 4.89 10.45
N LYS A 232 12.17 3.56 10.59
CA LYS A 232 12.23 2.63 9.46
C LYS A 232 10.96 2.72 8.61
N ASN A 233 11.10 2.60 7.29
CA ASN A 233 10.00 2.70 6.32
C ASN A 233 9.15 3.97 6.49
N SER A 234 9.79 5.10 6.83
CA SER A 234 9.16 6.41 7.04
C SER A 234 8.11 6.45 8.14
N ALA A 235 8.16 5.52 9.11
CA ALA A 235 7.23 5.50 10.22
C ALA A 235 7.50 6.66 11.21
N PRO A 236 6.46 7.33 11.75
CA PRO A 236 6.64 8.36 12.78
C PRO A 236 6.93 7.72 14.14
N GLU A 237 8.16 7.82 14.61
CA GLU A 237 8.56 7.35 15.96
C GLU A 237 8.55 8.52 16.93
N ILE A 238 8.06 8.33 18.15
CA ILE A 238 8.10 9.33 19.22
C ILE A 238 9.50 9.31 19.85
N LYS A 239 10.10 10.48 20.03
CA LYS A 239 11.40 10.64 20.69
C LYS A 239 11.30 10.42 22.21
N GLY A 240 12.41 10.05 22.83
CA GLY A 240 12.53 9.87 24.28
C GLY A 240 12.58 8.41 24.75
N TYR A 241 12.62 7.46 23.81
CA TYR A 241 12.78 6.04 24.10
C TYR A 241 14.20 5.56 23.78
N SER A 242 14.80 4.74 24.65
CA SER A 242 16.04 4.05 24.34
C SER A 242 15.79 2.91 23.34
N GLN A 243 16.75 2.65 22.45
CA GLN A 243 16.65 1.54 21.49
C GLN A 243 16.50 0.19 22.20
N GLU A 244 17.22 -0.02 23.30
CA GLU A 244 17.12 -1.22 24.12
C GLU A 244 15.70 -1.45 24.64
N TYR A 245 15.03 -0.40 25.14
CA TYR A 245 13.66 -0.52 25.64
C TYR A 245 12.67 -0.87 24.51
N LEU A 246 12.83 -0.26 23.33
CA LEU A 246 12.03 -0.58 22.15
C LEU A 246 12.24 -2.04 21.71
N GLU A 247 13.47 -2.55 21.76
CA GLU A 247 13.82 -3.91 21.35
C GLU A 247 13.35 -4.97 22.35
N VAL A 248 13.48 -4.76 23.66
CA VAL A 248 12.96 -5.66 24.71
C VAL A 248 11.44 -5.67 24.70
N SER A 249 10.83 -4.53 24.39
CA SER A 249 9.38 -4.44 24.22
C SER A 249 8.90 -5.01 22.87
N SER A 250 9.78 -5.52 22.00
CA SER A 250 9.44 -6.08 20.68
C SER A 250 9.92 -7.53 20.50
N PRO A 251 9.59 -8.47 21.42
CA PRO A 251 10.13 -9.84 21.40
C PRO A 251 9.76 -10.58 20.12
N ARG A 252 8.55 -10.37 19.59
CA ARG A 252 8.10 -10.99 18.34
C ARG A 252 8.97 -10.61 17.14
N SER A 253 9.32 -9.33 17.01
CA SER A 253 10.18 -8.85 15.94
C SER A 253 11.60 -9.40 16.04
N ARG A 254 12.08 -9.65 17.27
CA ARG A 254 13.37 -10.31 17.52
C ARG A 254 13.34 -11.77 17.06
N GLN A 255 12.35 -12.54 17.49
CA GLN A 255 12.17 -13.94 17.11
C GLN A 255 12.08 -14.14 15.59
N ILE A 256 11.36 -13.25 14.87
CA ILE A 256 11.30 -13.29 13.39
C ILE A 256 12.68 -13.02 12.78
N ARG A 257 13.41 -11.99 13.26
CA ARG A 257 14.74 -11.65 12.75
C ARG A 257 15.74 -12.78 12.97
N GLU A 258 15.73 -13.39 14.14
CA GLU A 258 16.61 -14.52 14.48
C GLU A 258 16.33 -15.71 13.57
N HIS A 259 15.06 -16.08 13.40
CA HIS A 259 14.69 -17.19 12.51
C HIS A 259 15.03 -16.94 11.03
N LEU A 260 14.90 -15.70 10.55
CA LEU A 260 15.33 -15.34 9.19
C LEU A 260 16.84 -15.45 9.03
N LYS A 261 17.61 -15.01 10.04
CA LYS A 261 19.06 -15.09 10.06
C LYS A 261 19.53 -16.55 10.07
N GLU A 262 18.89 -17.42 10.84
CA GLU A 262 19.16 -18.86 10.86
C GLU A 262 18.96 -19.52 9.48
N LEU A 263 17.95 -19.07 8.73
CA LEU A 263 17.64 -19.59 7.40
C LEU A 263 18.42 -18.89 6.27
N GLY A 264 19.18 -17.84 6.56
CA GLY A 264 19.86 -17.02 5.56
C GLY A 264 18.90 -16.35 4.57
N LEU A 265 17.66 -16.05 5.02
CA LEU A 265 16.61 -15.48 4.18
C LEU A 265 16.38 -14.01 4.51
N GLU A 266 16.15 -13.21 3.47
CA GLU A 266 15.80 -11.79 3.60
C GLU A 266 14.54 -11.44 2.79
N GLY A 267 13.84 -10.38 3.19
CA GLY A 267 12.66 -9.87 2.48
C GLY A 267 11.30 -10.21 3.10
N ALA A 268 10.26 -9.56 2.60
CA ALA A 268 8.92 -9.57 3.19
C ALA A 268 8.21 -10.94 3.11
N GLY A 269 8.39 -11.68 2.01
CA GLY A 269 7.81 -13.01 1.83
C GLY A 269 8.34 -14.04 2.85
N PRO A 270 9.67 -14.22 2.95
CA PRO A 270 10.27 -15.05 4.00
C PRO A 270 9.90 -14.60 5.40
N ALA A 271 9.85 -13.29 5.68
CA ALA A 271 9.46 -12.76 6.99
C ALA A 271 8.03 -13.17 7.37
N GLN A 272 7.08 -13.17 6.43
CA GLN A 272 5.72 -13.64 6.67
C GLN A 272 5.69 -15.14 7.00
N ILE A 273 6.45 -15.96 6.29
CA ILE A 273 6.55 -17.41 6.53
C ILE A 273 7.16 -17.67 7.91
N ALA A 274 8.25 -16.99 8.24
CA ALA A 274 8.89 -17.03 9.55
C ALA A 274 7.91 -16.62 10.66
N ALA A 275 7.11 -15.57 10.41
CA ALA A 275 6.10 -15.09 11.36
C ALA A 275 4.96 -16.10 11.60
N HIS A 276 4.65 -16.95 10.64
CA HIS A 276 3.68 -18.03 10.84
C HIS A 276 4.29 -19.25 11.54
N ARG A 277 5.54 -19.60 11.24
CA ARG A 277 6.22 -20.80 11.78
C ARG A 277 6.65 -20.64 13.23
N THR A 278 7.14 -19.47 13.62
CA THR A 278 7.61 -19.16 14.98
C THR A 278 6.46 -18.74 15.92
N ARG A 279 5.22 -19.07 15.57
CA ARG A 279 4.04 -18.66 16.32
C ARG A 279 3.73 -19.67 17.41
N ASP A 280 3.83 -19.23 18.66
CA ASP A 280 3.35 -20.03 19.79
C ASP A 280 1.83 -20.15 19.80
N ALA A 281 1.34 -21.27 20.33
CA ALA A 281 -0.08 -21.45 20.61
C ALA A 281 -0.54 -20.44 21.67
N LYS A 282 -1.74 -19.86 21.50
CA LYS A 282 -2.27 -18.90 22.47
C LYS A 282 -2.55 -19.62 23.80
N SER A 283 -1.87 -19.16 24.86
CA SER A 283 -2.20 -19.51 26.24
C SER A 283 -2.93 -18.32 26.87
N PRO A 284 -4.04 -18.53 27.60
CA PRO A 284 -4.71 -17.45 28.32
C PRO A 284 -3.77 -16.95 29.42
N LEU A 285 -3.26 -15.72 29.26
CA LEU A 285 -2.42 -15.07 30.26
C LEU A 285 -3.30 -14.18 31.14
N SER A 286 -3.05 -14.19 32.45
CA SER A 286 -3.77 -13.31 33.39
C SER A 286 -3.48 -11.84 33.05
N THR A 287 -4.54 -11.05 32.91
CA THR A 287 -4.43 -9.61 32.63
C THR A 287 -3.66 -8.86 33.71
N GLU A 288 -3.89 -9.20 34.98
CA GLU A 288 -3.16 -8.61 36.11
C GLU A 288 -1.67 -8.93 36.04
N HIS A 289 -1.32 -10.19 35.73
CA HIS A 289 0.07 -10.60 35.61
C HIS A 289 0.77 -9.90 34.45
N MET A 290 0.11 -9.74 33.29
CA MET A 290 0.70 -9.01 32.15
C MET A 290 0.91 -7.53 32.48
N MET A 291 -0.06 -6.89 33.15
CA MET A 291 0.07 -5.51 33.60
C MET A 291 1.23 -5.32 34.58
N GLU A 292 1.41 -6.25 35.51
CA GLU A 292 2.56 -6.25 36.43
C GLU A 292 3.89 -6.36 35.66
N ARG A 293 4.00 -7.31 34.72
CA ARG A 293 5.18 -7.45 33.85
C ARG A 293 5.49 -6.19 33.05
N HIS A 294 4.45 -5.50 32.55
CA HIS A 294 4.64 -4.25 31.82
C HIS A 294 5.18 -3.13 32.73
N ARG A 295 4.70 -3.03 33.97
CA ARG A 295 5.20 -2.07 34.96
C ARG A 295 6.62 -2.37 35.39
N GLU A 296 6.94 -3.63 35.69
CA GLU A 296 8.32 -4.06 36.02
C GLU A 296 9.30 -3.68 34.91
N LEU A 297 8.91 -3.94 33.66
CA LEU A 297 9.72 -3.60 32.51
C LEU A 297 9.84 -2.08 32.35
N ALA A 298 8.76 -1.33 32.47
CA ALA A 298 8.80 0.14 32.38
C ALA A 298 9.71 0.73 33.47
N ASP A 299 9.63 0.22 34.70
CA ASP A 299 10.44 0.67 35.84
C ASP A 299 11.94 0.42 35.62
N THR A 300 12.29 -0.77 35.11
CA THR A 300 13.68 -1.13 34.75
C THR A 300 14.29 -0.13 33.76
N PHE A 301 13.47 0.43 32.86
CA PHE A 301 13.90 1.41 31.87
C PHE A 301 13.66 2.87 32.30
N GLY A 302 13.23 3.11 33.55
CA GLY A 302 13.05 4.44 34.12
C GLY A 302 11.76 5.14 33.70
N ASN A 303 10.68 4.38 33.49
CA ASN A 303 9.32 4.85 33.19
C ASN A 303 9.31 5.88 32.03
N GLN A 304 9.98 5.50 30.93
CA GLN A 304 10.19 6.39 29.78
C GLN A 304 8.86 6.82 29.15
N ALA A 305 7.87 5.92 29.09
CA ALA A 305 6.59 6.22 28.47
C ALA A 305 5.84 7.34 29.22
N GLU A 306 5.77 7.25 30.55
CA GLU A 306 5.16 8.24 31.44
C GLU A 306 5.89 9.58 31.35
N ARG A 307 7.23 9.56 31.32
CA ARG A 307 8.05 10.78 31.16
C ARG A 307 7.85 11.45 29.80
N VAL A 308 7.73 10.67 28.73
CA VAL A 308 7.45 11.16 27.37
C VAL A 308 6.06 11.81 27.32
N VAL A 309 5.05 11.18 27.90
CA VAL A 309 3.69 11.73 28.02
C VAL A 309 3.69 13.03 28.82
N ALA A 310 4.34 13.06 29.99
CA ALA A 310 4.45 14.25 30.83
C ALA A 310 5.15 15.41 30.11
N SER A 311 6.22 15.11 29.36
CA SER A 311 6.95 16.11 28.57
C SER A 311 6.10 16.68 27.43
N ALA A 312 5.31 15.84 26.75
CA ALA A 312 4.39 16.29 25.70
C ALA A 312 3.27 17.17 26.27
N LEU A 313 2.70 16.80 27.41
CA LEU A 313 1.71 17.61 28.13
C LEU A 313 2.28 18.98 28.53
N ALA A 314 3.52 19.02 29.04
CA ALA A 314 4.18 20.25 29.44
C ALA A 314 4.47 21.20 28.26
N ARG A 315 4.79 20.67 27.07
CA ARG A 315 4.97 21.48 25.86
C ARG A 315 3.67 22.12 25.37
N GLY A 316 2.52 21.50 25.63
CA GLY A 316 1.23 21.94 25.12
C GLY A 316 1.20 22.05 23.59
N ARG A 317 0.20 22.76 23.05
CA ARG A 317 0.02 22.98 21.59
C ARG A 317 0.89 24.11 21.02
N GLN A 318 2.10 24.33 21.56
CA GLN A 318 2.85 25.57 21.31
C GLN A 318 3.75 25.56 20.06
N GLN A 319 3.93 24.43 19.37
CA GLN A 319 4.77 24.35 18.16
C GLN A 319 3.94 23.91 16.95
N HIS A 320 3.19 24.85 16.37
CA HIS A 320 2.48 24.62 15.11
C HIS A 320 2.98 25.58 14.06
N HIS A 321 3.34 25.02 12.90
CA HIS A 321 3.56 25.79 11.70
C HIS A 321 2.35 26.66 11.41
N SER A 322 2.58 27.89 10.96
CA SER A 322 1.50 28.74 10.47
C SER A 322 0.81 28.07 9.26
N ALA A 323 -0.41 28.49 8.92
CA ALA A 323 -1.08 27.95 7.74
C ALA A 323 -0.28 28.20 6.45
N GLU A 324 0.42 29.33 6.38
CA GLU A 324 1.29 29.69 5.25
C GLU A 324 2.52 28.79 5.16
N GLU A 325 3.18 28.52 6.29
CA GLU A 325 4.32 27.59 6.36
C GLU A 325 3.92 26.18 5.94
N ARG A 326 2.78 25.67 6.44
CA ARG A 326 2.29 24.35 6.04
C ARG A 326 2.00 24.28 4.54
N GLN A 327 1.42 25.34 3.97
CA GLN A 327 1.18 25.41 2.53
C GLN A 327 2.49 25.45 1.73
N MET A 328 3.52 26.13 2.22
CA MET A 328 4.85 26.13 1.62
C MET A 328 5.46 24.72 1.63
N LEU A 329 5.43 24.04 2.77
CA LEU A 329 5.94 22.68 2.93
C LEU A 329 5.19 21.66 2.04
N ALA A 330 3.87 21.80 1.91
CA ALA A 330 3.08 20.99 0.97
C ALA A 330 3.51 21.22 -0.49
N LYS A 331 3.81 22.47 -0.89
CA LYS A 331 4.34 22.78 -2.22
C LYS A 331 5.70 22.14 -2.44
N GLU A 332 6.62 22.28 -1.48
CA GLU A 332 7.95 21.67 -1.56
C GLU A 332 7.88 20.14 -1.67
N ALA A 333 6.98 19.51 -0.92
CA ALA A 333 6.77 18.07 -0.95
C ALA A 333 6.30 17.56 -2.31
N ILE A 334 5.33 18.25 -2.93
CA ILE A 334 4.84 17.90 -4.28
C ILE A 334 5.92 18.15 -5.33
N THR A 335 6.67 19.26 -5.25
CA THR A 335 7.79 19.53 -6.16
C THR A 335 8.86 18.44 -6.05
N TYR A 336 9.27 18.09 -4.84
CA TYR A 336 10.23 17.00 -4.60
C TYR A 336 9.75 15.68 -5.23
N SER A 337 8.48 15.34 -5.01
CA SER A 337 7.90 14.09 -5.53
C SER A 337 7.83 14.07 -7.06
N ARG A 338 7.42 15.19 -7.67
CA ARG A 338 7.43 15.40 -9.11
C ARG A 338 8.80 15.13 -9.70
N ASP A 339 9.82 15.84 -9.22
CA ASP A 339 11.17 15.80 -9.79
C ASP A 339 11.78 14.41 -9.64
N ARG A 340 11.50 13.73 -8.53
CA ARG A 340 11.94 12.35 -8.27
C ARG A 340 11.38 11.34 -9.27
N HIS A 341 10.10 11.46 -9.61
CA HIS A 341 9.42 10.51 -10.52
C HIS A 341 9.67 10.85 -11.99
N MET A 342 9.57 12.12 -12.33
CA MET A 342 9.67 12.61 -13.70
C MET A 342 11.09 12.49 -14.28
N GLU A 343 12.11 12.25 -13.45
CA GLU A 343 13.47 11.89 -13.91
C GLU A 343 13.49 10.58 -14.72
N ARG A 344 12.62 9.61 -14.39
CA ARG A 344 12.66 8.24 -14.95
C ARG A 344 11.37 7.83 -15.66
N GLU A 345 10.28 8.54 -15.41
CA GLU A 345 8.94 8.18 -15.89
C GLU A 345 8.25 9.40 -16.50
N ALA A 346 7.72 9.29 -17.72
CA ALA A 346 6.96 10.37 -18.36
C ALA A 346 5.54 10.52 -17.78
N VAL A 347 5.01 9.47 -17.18
CA VAL A 347 3.67 9.41 -16.58
C VAL A 347 3.76 8.66 -15.27
N VAL A 348 3.22 9.24 -14.21
CA VAL A 348 3.25 8.69 -12.84
C VAL A 348 1.84 8.50 -12.30
N ASP A 349 1.65 7.47 -11.48
CA ASP A 349 0.42 7.25 -10.73
C ASP A 349 0.32 8.25 -9.56
N GLU A 350 -0.85 8.85 -9.33
CA GLU A 350 -1.05 9.79 -8.22
C GLU A 350 -0.71 9.19 -6.85
N ARG A 351 -0.86 7.87 -6.68
CA ARG A 351 -0.51 7.15 -5.45
C ARG A 351 0.98 7.25 -5.15
N ASP A 352 1.82 7.13 -6.17
CA ASP A 352 3.28 7.19 -6.01
C ASP A 352 3.74 8.62 -5.70
N LEU A 353 3.19 9.61 -6.43
CA LEU A 353 3.46 11.03 -6.15
C LEU A 353 3.07 11.41 -4.73
N MET A 354 1.85 11.07 -4.33
CA MET A 354 1.37 11.39 -2.99
C MET A 354 2.14 10.63 -1.92
N ARG A 355 2.47 9.35 -2.12
CA ARG A 355 3.28 8.56 -1.18
C ARG A 355 4.60 9.25 -0.86
N ASP A 356 5.35 9.68 -1.86
CA ASP A 356 6.67 10.26 -1.65
C ASP A 356 6.59 11.70 -1.13
N ALA A 357 5.57 12.48 -1.53
CA ALA A 357 5.31 13.81 -0.95
C ALA A 357 4.94 13.73 0.54
N LEU A 358 4.08 12.79 0.93
CA LEU A 358 3.66 12.59 2.32
C LEU A 358 4.81 12.10 3.20
N ARG A 359 5.67 11.21 2.68
CA ARG A 359 6.89 10.80 3.38
C ARG A 359 7.87 11.96 3.58
N ARG A 360 8.00 12.85 2.59
CA ARG A 360 8.91 14.00 2.66
C ARG A 360 8.49 15.04 3.69
N SER A 361 7.18 15.21 3.86
CA SER A 361 6.55 16.25 4.71
C SER A 361 5.96 15.71 6.01
N MET A 362 6.39 14.50 6.40
CA MET A 362 5.90 13.74 7.56
C MET A 362 5.82 14.59 8.83
N GLY A 363 4.60 14.82 9.32
CA GLY A 363 4.33 15.56 10.54
C GLY A 363 4.47 17.09 10.44
N GLU A 364 4.93 17.63 9.32
CA GLU A 364 5.06 19.09 9.13
C GLU A 364 3.82 19.72 8.49
N THR A 365 3.11 18.95 7.67
CA THR A 365 1.86 19.34 7.00
C THR A 365 0.84 18.22 7.10
N THR A 366 -0.41 18.49 6.73
CA THR A 366 -1.47 17.49 6.70
C THR A 366 -1.55 16.80 5.36
N PHE A 367 -2.06 15.56 5.33
CA PHE A 367 -2.37 14.88 4.07
C PHE A 367 -3.31 15.72 3.20
N ARG A 368 -4.29 16.39 3.82
CA ARG A 368 -5.23 17.28 3.15
C ARG A 368 -4.53 18.42 2.40
N GLU A 369 -3.60 19.13 3.04
CA GLU A 369 -2.86 20.24 2.41
C GLU A 369 -2.00 19.77 1.23
N VAL A 370 -1.38 18.59 1.34
CA VAL A 370 -0.61 17.99 0.22
C VAL A 370 -1.53 17.66 -0.95
N ARG A 371 -2.69 17.04 -0.69
CA ARG A 371 -3.68 16.71 -1.72
C ARG A 371 -4.24 17.95 -2.39
N GLU A 372 -4.68 18.95 -1.62
CA GLU A 372 -5.18 20.22 -2.14
C GLU A 372 -4.11 20.97 -2.96
N THR A 373 -2.83 20.77 -2.64
CA THR A 373 -1.72 21.32 -3.42
C THR A 373 -1.53 20.60 -4.75
N LEU A 374 -1.61 19.26 -4.77
CA LEU A 374 -1.61 18.49 -6.01
C LEU A 374 -2.79 18.88 -6.91
N ASP A 375 -4.00 18.92 -6.36
CA ASP A 375 -5.21 19.25 -7.12
C ASP A 375 -5.14 20.67 -7.71
N ARG A 376 -4.59 21.64 -6.98
CA ARG A 376 -4.35 22.99 -7.52
C ARG A 376 -3.36 23.01 -8.68
N ARG A 377 -2.29 22.21 -8.61
CA ARG A 377 -1.28 22.12 -9.69
C ARG A 377 -1.79 21.36 -10.91
N ILE A 378 -2.71 20.43 -10.72
CA ILE A 378 -3.48 19.82 -11.82
C ILE A 378 -4.37 20.89 -12.47
N TRP A 379 -5.12 21.63 -11.66
CA TRP A 379 -6.01 22.69 -12.16
C TRP A 379 -5.26 23.81 -12.90
N SER A 380 -4.07 24.18 -12.44
CA SER A 380 -3.23 25.19 -13.11
C SER A 380 -2.50 24.67 -14.36
N GLY A 381 -2.59 23.37 -14.66
CA GLY A 381 -1.94 22.74 -15.81
C GLY A 381 -0.44 22.46 -15.63
N GLU A 382 0.10 22.54 -14.41
CA GLU A 382 1.48 22.09 -14.14
C GLU A 382 1.55 20.56 -14.26
N PHE A 383 0.59 19.88 -13.63
CA PHE A 383 0.32 18.47 -13.89
C PHE A 383 -0.83 18.34 -14.89
N ILE A 384 -0.67 17.42 -15.81
CA ILE A 384 -1.65 17.14 -16.85
C ILE A 384 -2.11 15.69 -16.65
N GLN A 385 -3.42 15.51 -16.48
CA GLN A 385 -3.99 14.18 -16.36
C GLN A 385 -4.00 13.50 -17.73
N VAL A 386 -3.47 12.28 -17.76
CA VAL A 386 -3.47 11.41 -18.92
C VAL A 386 -4.63 10.42 -18.77
N ASP A 387 -5.52 10.41 -19.76
CA ASP A 387 -6.56 9.38 -19.86
C ASP A 387 -5.94 8.07 -20.33
N LEU A 388 -5.44 7.29 -19.37
CA LEU A 388 -5.11 5.88 -19.59
C LEU A 388 -6.40 5.04 -19.54
N GLU A 389 -6.33 3.82 -20.07
CA GLU A 389 -7.47 2.88 -20.14
C GLU A 389 -8.37 2.91 -18.89
N ARG A 390 -9.69 2.78 -19.09
CA ARG A 390 -10.73 2.79 -18.03
C ARG A 390 -10.49 1.83 -16.86
N SER A 391 -9.55 0.90 -17.01
CA SER A 391 -9.21 -0.16 -16.06
C SER A 391 -8.30 0.29 -14.92
N ARG A 392 -7.61 1.44 -15.02
CA ARG A 392 -6.68 1.91 -13.98
C ARG A 392 -7.38 2.92 -13.06
N PRO A 393 -7.49 2.64 -11.75
CA PRO A 393 -8.07 3.61 -10.82
C PRO A 393 -7.07 4.75 -10.55
N GLY A 394 -7.61 5.93 -10.26
CA GLY A 394 -6.81 7.10 -9.91
C GLY A 394 -6.25 7.87 -11.11
N LYS A 395 -5.70 9.05 -10.82
CA LYS A 395 -5.13 9.93 -11.83
C LYS A 395 -3.74 9.45 -12.24
N HIS A 396 -3.47 9.47 -13.54
CA HIS A 396 -2.13 9.34 -14.10
C HIS A 396 -1.70 10.71 -14.58
N LEU A 397 -0.55 11.16 -14.12
CA LEU A 397 -0.12 12.54 -14.25
C LEU A 397 1.17 12.61 -15.04
N THR A 398 1.23 13.54 -15.99
CA THR A 398 2.44 13.99 -16.67
C THR A 398 2.65 15.48 -16.40
N THR A 399 3.72 16.06 -16.90
CA THR A 399 3.99 17.50 -16.80
C THR A 399 4.04 18.12 -18.19
N ARG A 400 3.91 19.45 -18.24
CA ARG A 400 4.09 20.19 -19.50
C ARG A 400 5.46 19.95 -20.12
N GLU A 401 6.50 19.91 -19.28
CA GLU A 401 7.88 19.63 -19.69
C GLU A 401 8.01 18.25 -20.36
N MET A 402 7.38 17.20 -19.82
CA MET A 402 7.40 15.86 -20.43
C MET A 402 6.69 15.83 -21.79
N LEU A 403 5.57 16.56 -21.93
CA LEU A 403 4.91 16.69 -23.23
C LEU A 403 5.76 17.48 -24.22
N ASP A 404 6.46 18.52 -23.79
CA ASP A 404 7.34 19.30 -24.66
C ASP A 404 8.54 18.44 -25.11
N TYR A 405 9.08 17.56 -24.26
CA TYR A 405 10.08 16.56 -24.67
C TYR A 405 9.53 15.58 -25.70
N GLU A 406 8.33 15.04 -25.51
CA GLU A 406 7.71 14.13 -26.46
C GLU A 406 7.47 14.81 -27.82
N GLN A 407 6.88 16.01 -27.80
CA GLN A 407 6.64 16.81 -29.01
C GLN A 407 7.94 17.19 -29.70
N GLY A 408 8.98 17.55 -28.95
CA GLY A 408 10.32 17.83 -29.47
C GLY A 408 10.94 16.63 -30.17
N ASN A 409 10.87 15.45 -29.56
CA ASN A 409 11.36 14.20 -30.16
C ASN A 409 10.62 13.85 -31.45
N ILE A 410 9.29 13.98 -31.47
CA ILE A 410 8.47 13.75 -32.67
C ILE A 410 8.80 14.77 -33.76
N ALA A 411 8.93 16.04 -33.39
CA ALA A 411 9.26 17.11 -34.34
C ALA A 411 10.64 16.90 -34.96
N GLN A 412 11.65 16.53 -34.16
CA GLN A 412 12.99 16.21 -34.63
C GLN A 412 12.98 15.00 -35.56
N MET A 413 12.28 13.92 -35.18
CA MET A 413 12.12 12.74 -36.04
C MET A 413 11.47 13.09 -37.38
N LYS A 414 10.37 13.83 -37.38
CA LYS A 414 9.69 14.26 -38.63
C LYS A 414 10.55 15.18 -39.48
N ALA A 415 11.23 16.15 -38.87
CA ALA A 415 12.09 17.08 -39.58
C ALA A 415 13.30 16.40 -40.24
N GLY A 416 13.77 15.29 -39.67
CA GLY A 416 14.87 14.49 -40.21
C GLY A 416 14.47 13.46 -41.27
N GLN A 417 13.20 13.38 -41.67
CA GLN A 417 12.76 12.42 -42.69
C GLN A 417 13.27 12.82 -44.08
N GLY A 418 13.95 11.90 -44.77
CA GLY A 418 14.47 12.11 -46.12
C GLY A 418 15.58 13.17 -46.26
N THR A 419 16.12 13.70 -45.15
CA THR A 419 17.09 14.80 -45.18
C THR A 419 18.54 14.35 -45.29
N GLU A 420 18.86 13.13 -44.86
CA GLU A 420 20.22 12.63 -44.81
C GLU A 420 20.67 12.01 -46.15
N ASN A 421 21.98 11.88 -46.29
CA ASN A 421 22.57 11.08 -47.36
C ASN A 421 22.48 9.59 -47.01
N LEU A 422 22.44 8.73 -48.02
CA LEU A 422 22.50 7.28 -47.83
C LEU A 422 23.77 6.92 -47.03
N LEU A 423 23.60 6.09 -46.00
CA LEU A 423 24.72 5.60 -45.17
C LEU A 423 25.75 4.83 -45.99
N VAL A 424 25.29 4.12 -47.02
CA VAL A 424 26.12 3.33 -47.91
C VAL A 424 25.65 3.54 -49.35
N SER A 425 26.60 3.73 -50.28
CA SER A 425 26.28 3.84 -51.71
C SER A 425 25.63 2.56 -52.24
N GLU A 426 24.75 2.67 -53.24
CA GLU A 426 24.10 1.51 -53.87
C GLU A 426 25.08 0.44 -54.34
N GLN A 427 26.27 0.86 -54.81
CA GLN A 427 27.32 -0.05 -55.26
C GLN A 427 27.91 -0.88 -54.11
N ASN A 428 28.03 -0.30 -52.92
CA ASN A 428 28.52 -0.99 -51.73
C ASN A 428 27.42 -1.84 -51.06
N GLN A 429 26.15 -1.41 -51.13
CA GLN A 429 25.02 -2.24 -50.70
C GLN A 429 24.95 -3.56 -51.48
N ARG A 430 25.14 -3.53 -52.81
CA ARG A 430 25.19 -4.75 -53.64
C ARG A 430 26.37 -5.67 -53.28
N LYS A 431 27.49 -5.12 -52.82
CA LYS A 431 28.66 -5.91 -52.33
C LYS A 431 28.42 -6.53 -50.95
N LEU A 432 27.58 -5.89 -50.12
CA LEU A 432 27.24 -6.37 -48.78
C LEU A 432 26.14 -7.44 -48.79
N ALA A 433 25.29 -7.47 -49.83
CA ALA A 433 24.16 -8.40 -49.97
C ALA A 433 24.53 -9.90 -49.94
N GLY A 434 25.81 -10.27 -50.10
CA GLY A 434 26.31 -11.65 -49.99
C GLY A 434 27.33 -11.88 -48.88
N LYS A 435 27.52 -10.92 -47.95
CA LYS A 435 28.43 -11.08 -46.79
C LYS A 435 27.72 -11.52 -45.51
N PHE A 436 26.40 -11.50 -45.49
CA PHE A 436 25.58 -11.73 -44.30
C PHE A 436 24.61 -12.92 -44.47
N ASP A 437 25.07 -14.01 -45.08
CA ASP A 437 24.28 -15.22 -45.34
C ASP A 437 23.74 -15.90 -44.06
N SER A 438 24.25 -15.49 -42.88
CA SER A 438 23.78 -15.93 -41.56
C SER A 438 22.56 -15.17 -41.05
N LEU A 439 22.14 -14.08 -41.70
CA LEU A 439 20.95 -13.32 -41.34
C LEU A 439 19.69 -13.98 -41.90
N SER A 440 18.63 -14.03 -41.08
CA SER A 440 17.30 -14.39 -41.55
C SER A 440 16.76 -13.33 -42.52
N LYS A 441 15.76 -13.71 -43.33
CA LYS A 441 15.14 -12.81 -44.31
C LYS A 441 14.68 -11.47 -43.72
N ASN A 442 14.04 -11.49 -42.55
CA ASN A 442 13.55 -10.29 -41.87
C ASN A 442 14.71 -9.39 -41.38
N GLN A 443 15.80 -10.00 -40.92
CA GLN A 443 16.99 -9.28 -40.47
C GLN A 443 17.73 -8.63 -41.65
N SER A 444 17.88 -9.36 -42.76
CA SER A 444 18.49 -8.82 -43.99
C SER A 444 17.67 -7.68 -44.56
N GLN A 445 16.33 -7.77 -44.52
CA GLN A 445 15.45 -6.69 -44.93
C GLN A 445 15.60 -5.46 -44.03
N ALA A 446 15.60 -5.63 -42.70
CA ALA A 446 15.80 -4.52 -41.77
C ALA A 446 17.15 -3.82 -41.96
N VAL A 447 18.23 -4.60 -42.18
CA VAL A 447 19.57 -4.03 -42.49
C VAL A 447 19.54 -3.26 -43.81
N ALA A 448 18.92 -3.80 -44.86
CA ALA A 448 18.82 -3.12 -46.15
C ALA A 448 18.01 -1.81 -46.05
N GLU A 449 16.88 -1.82 -45.33
CA GLU A 449 16.06 -0.64 -45.07
C GLU A 449 16.86 0.43 -44.32
N ILE A 450 17.62 0.05 -43.28
CA ILE A 450 18.45 1.00 -42.53
C ILE A 450 19.57 1.58 -43.40
N LEU A 451 20.28 0.76 -44.18
CA LEU A 451 21.40 1.24 -45.01
C LEU A 451 20.95 2.09 -46.21
N SER A 452 19.69 1.95 -46.63
CA SER A 452 19.10 2.66 -47.78
C SER A 452 18.18 3.83 -47.38
N SER A 453 17.94 4.01 -46.09
CA SER A 453 17.14 5.13 -45.61
C SER A 453 17.90 6.45 -45.70
N ARG A 454 17.13 7.53 -45.83
CA ARG A 454 17.59 8.92 -45.79
C ARG A 454 17.05 9.64 -44.56
N ASP A 455 16.45 8.90 -43.65
CA ASP A 455 15.91 9.45 -42.40
C ASP A 455 17.03 9.56 -41.36
N GLN A 456 17.07 10.68 -40.65
CA GLN A 456 18.03 10.93 -39.57
C GLN A 456 17.85 9.99 -38.37
N LEU A 457 16.62 9.53 -38.12
CA LEU A 457 16.25 8.69 -36.98
C LEU A 457 15.48 7.46 -37.48
N MET A 458 15.93 6.26 -37.10
CA MET A 458 15.25 5.00 -37.38
C MET A 458 15.14 4.13 -36.13
N GLY A 459 13.97 3.53 -35.94
CA GLY A 459 13.72 2.54 -34.89
C GLY A 459 13.79 1.12 -35.45
N LEU A 460 14.55 0.25 -34.79
CA LEU A 460 14.55 -1.19 -35.07
C LEU A 460 13.78 -1.93 -33.96
N GLU A 461 12.58 -2.40 -34.27
CA GLU A 461 11.74 -3.17 -33.36
C GLU A 461 11.87 -4.69 -33.62
N GLY A 462 11.80 -5.48 -32.55
CA GLY A 462 11.79 -6.94 -32.66
C GLY A 462 11.58 -7.59 -31.29
N THR A 463 10.99 -8.78 -31.25
CA THR A 463 10.79 -9.53 -30.00
C THR A 463 12.12 -9.94 -29.36
N ALA A 464 12.10 -10.35 -28.09
CA ALA A 464 13.32 -10.74 -27.40
C ALA A 464 13.98 -11.96 -28.08
N GLY A 465 15.29 -11.92 -28.28
CA GLY A 465 16.04 -13.03 -28.89
C GLY A 465 16.05 -13.09 -30.43
N THR A 466 15.38 -12.17 -31.14
CA THR A 466 15.32 -12.18 -32.62
C THR A 466 16.55 -11.62 -33.33
N GLY A 467 17.66 -11.41 -32.60
CA GLY A 467 18.93 -11.01 -33.22
C GLY A 467 19.05 -9.53 -33.60
N LYS A 468 18.38 -8.61 -32.91
CA LYS A 468 18.57 -7.14 -33.10
C LYS A 468 20.03 -6.71 -33.03
N THR A 469 20.79 -7.27 -32.08
CA THR A 469 22.23 -7.03 -31.95
C THR A 469 23.01 -7.55 -33.17
N LEU A 470 22.58 -8.67 -33.76
CA LEU A 470 23.21 -9.22 -34.96
C LEU A 470 22.99 -8.30 -36.17
N CYS A 471 21.78 -7.73 -36.34
CA CYS A 471 21.52 -6.69 -37.35
C CYS A 471 22.40 -5.45 -37.15
N LEU A 472 22.52 -4.96 -35.91
CA LEU A 472 23.36 -3.80 -35.60
C LEU A 472 24.84 -4.07 -35.88
N SER A 473 25.32 -5.28 -35.60
CA SER A 473 26.69 -5.70 -35.94
C SER A 473 26.93 -5.80 -37.44
N ALA A 474 25.90 -6.05 -38.26
CA ALA A 474 26.01 -6.06 -39.71
C ALA A 474 26.00 -4.65 -40.32
N ILE A 475 25.37 -3.68 -39.63
CA ILE A 475 25.32 -2.27 -40.05
C ILE A 475 26.62 -1.52 -39.74
N ARG A 476 27.26 -1.84 -38.61
CA ARG A 476 28.58 -1.33 -38.21
C ARG A 476 29.68 -1.92 -39.08
#